data_AF-A0A4Y4M9G7-F1
#
_entry.id   AF-A0A4Y4M9G7-F1
#
_cell.length_a   1.000
_cell.length_b   1.000
_cell.length_c   1.000
_cell.angle_alpha   90.00
_cell.angle_beta   90.00
_cell.angle_gamma   90.00
#
_symmetry.space_group_name_H-M   'P 1'
#
loop_
_entity.id
_entity.type
_entity.pdbx_description
1 polymer ?
#
loop_
_entity_poly.entity_id
_entity_poly.type
_entity_poly.pdbx_seq_one_letter_code
_entity_poly.pdbx_strand_id
1 'polypeptide(L)'
;MGTYAIIYLKKAEKAVEVNELLKNSYQLEYETFNGVEYGVFFTEEMFEEDLRFMNEDEEGKKNLPHYARPISRETYHSLLFGAGNCFGEIGTACFKISCVDEKDMQYIRALKAFIKNPESKTYINFKKSKHLQDFLRLK
;
A
#
# COMPACT_ATOMS: atom_id res chain seq x y z
N MET A 1 2.82 -13.35 13.57
CA MET A 1 1.86 -12.38 13.03
C MET A 1 2.23 -11.01 13.59
N GLY A 2 2.45 -10.00 12.75
CA GLY A 2 2.86 -8.66 13.19
C GLY A 2 1.67 -7.72 13.36
N THR A 3 1.84 -6.66 14.13
CA THR A 3 0.90 -5.52 14.15
C THR A 3 1.19 -4.61 12.96
N TYR A 4 0.15 -4.20 12.24
CA TYR A 4 0.22 -3.32 11.07
C TYR A 4 -0.62 -2.06 11.30
N ALA A 5 -0.12 -0.92 10.84
CA ALA A 5 -0.91 0.27 10.66
C ALA A 5 -1.47 0.30 9.24
N ILE A 6 -2.77 0.53 9.13
CA ILE A 6 -3.48 0.60 7.85
C ILE A 6 -4.09 1.99 7.76
N ILE A 7 -3.61 2.78 6.82
CA ILE A 7 -4.01 4.17 6.63
C ILE A 7 -4.85 4.23 5.36
N TYR A 8 -6.11 4.63 5.50
CA TYR A 8 -7.04 4.70 4.38
C TYR A 8 -7.10 6.12 3.83
N LEU A 9 -7.10 6.24 2.51
CA LEU A 9 -7.62 7.43 1.86
C LEU A 9 -9.15 7.48 1.98
N LYS A 10 -9.73 8.68 1.91
CA LYS A 10 -11.18 8.86 1.79
C LYS A 10 -11.71 8.40 0.44
N LYS A 11 -10.85 8.50 -0.59
CA LYS A 11 -11.11 8.22 -1.99
C LYS A 11 -9.93 7.45 -2.55
N ALA A 12 -10.14 6.22 -2.99
CA ALA A 12 -9.06 5.33 -3.42
C ALA A 12 -8.39 5.86 -4.70
N GLU A 13 -9.16 6.50 -5.58
CA GLU A 13 -8.67 7.12 -6.82
C GLU A 13 -7.66 8.25 -6.60
N LYS A 14 -7.53 8.75 -5.36
CA LYS A 14 -6.52 9.76 -4.98
C LYS A 14 -5.15 9.17 -4.66
N ALA A 15 -5.00 7.84 -4.68
CA ALA A 15 -3.72 7.19 -4.36
C ALA A 15 -2.57 7.65 -5.26
N VAL A 16 -2.82 7.79 -6.57
CA VAL A 16 -1.81 8.28 -7.53
C VAL A 16 -1.36 9.69 -7.17
N GLU A 17 -2.30 10.63 -7.03
CA GLU A 17 -2.03 12.02 -6.66
C GLU A 17 -1.26 12.13 -5.33
N VAL A 18 -1.68 11.36 -4.31
CA VAL A 18 -1.03 11.39 -2.99
C VAL A 18 0.38 10.80 -3.07
N ASN A 19 0.58 9.73 -3.85
CA ASN A 19 1.91 9.15 -4.05
C ASN A 19 2.86 10.12 -4.76
N GLU A 20 2.41 10.81 -5.80
CA GLU A 20 3.19 11.85 -6.48
C GLU A 20 3.53 13.00 -5.53
N LEU A 21 2.57 13.45 -4.73
CA LEU A 21 2.78 14.51 -3.74
C LEU A 21 3.84 14.07 -2.71
N LEU A 22 3.73 12.84 -2.19
CA LEU A 22 4.68 12.26 -1.26
C LEU A 22 6.08 12.14 -1.87
N LYS A 23 6.17 11.65 -3.11
CA LYS A 23 7.41 11.51 -3.88
C LYS A 23 8.13 12.85 -4.02
N ASN A 24 7.41 13.86 -4.51
CA ASN A 24 7.97 15.17 -4.82
C ASN A 24 8.28 15.99 -3.56
N SER A 25 7.42 15.94 -2.55
CA SER A 25 7.55 16.78 -1.35
C SER A 25 8.55 16.22 -0.34
N TYR A 26 8.76 14.90 -0.34
CA TYR A 26 9.63 14.23 0.61
C TYR A 26 10.78 13.45 -0.05
N GLN A 27 10.99 13.63 -1.36
CA GLN A 27 12.05 13.01 -2.14
C GLN A 27 12.10 11.49 -1.96
N LEU A 28 10.93 10.86 -1.99
CA LEU A 28 10.85 9.41 -1.92
C LEU A 28 11.24 8.80 -3.26
N GLU A 29 12.00 7.71 -3.20
CA GLU A 29 12.28 6.87 -4.36
C GLU A 29 11.29 5.70 -4.35
N TYR A 30 10.61 5.49 -5.47
CA TYR A 30 9.70 4.36 -5.65
C TYR A 30 10.31 3.38 -6.63
N GLU A 31 10.13 2.09 -6.34
CA GLU A 31 10.48 1.04 -7.28
C GLU A 31 9.51 1.07 -8.47
N THR A 32 9.98 0.62 -9.63
CA THR A 32 9.16 0.58 -10.85
C THR A 32 9.18 -0.83 -11.43
N PHE A 33 8.00 -1.38 -11.66
CA PHE A 33 7.82 -2.68 -12.30
C PHE A 33 6.93 -2.50 -13.53
N ASN A 34 7.45 -2.87 -14.71
CA ASN A 34 6.78 -2.68 -16.01
C ASN A 34 6.17 -1.29 -16.24
N GLY A 35 6.85 -0.25 -15.76
CA GLY A 35 6.41 1.14 -15.89
C GLY A 35 5.41 1.61 -14.83
N VAL A 36 5.02 0.74 -13.90
CA VAL A 36 4.19 1.09 -12.73
C VAL A 36 5.09 1.40 -11.54
N GLU A 37 4.97 2.61 -11.00
CA GLU A 37 5.69 3.00 -9.77
C GLU A 37 4.95 2.52 -8.53
N TYR A 38 5.64 1.81 -7.65
CA TYR A 38 5.10 1.27 -6.40
C TYR A 38 5.32 2.28 -5.26
N GLY A 39 4.37 3.20 -5.12
CA GLY A 39 4.31 4.21 -4.07
C GLY A 39 3.71 3.71 -2.74
N VAL A 40 3.56 4.65 -1.80
CA VAL A 40 3.14 4.39 -0.41
C VAL A 40 1.69 3.91 -0.30
N PHE A 41 0.77 4.53 -1.05
CA PHE A 41 -0.62 4.12 -1.13
C PHE A 41 -0.82 3.19 -2.32
N PHE A 42 -1.39 2.01 -2.08
CA PHE A 42 -1.59 1.01 -3.12
C PHE A 42 -2.59 1.52 -4.17
N THR A 43 -2.19 1.58 -5.44
CA THR A 43 -3.05 2.09 -6.53
C THR A 43 -3.72 0.96 -7.30
N GLU A 44 -4.63 1.34 -8.20
CA GLU A 44 -5.24 0.42 -9.15
C GLU A 44 -4.21 -0.12 -10.15
N GLU A 45 -3.24 0.70 -10.60
CA GLU A 45 -2.19 0.22 -11.50
C GLU A 45 -1.27 -0.80 -10.82
N MET A 46 -0.92 -0.60 -9.55
CA MET A 46 -0.14 -1.60 -8.80
C MET A 46 -0.90 -2.92 -8.67
N PHE A 47 -2.22 -2.87 -8.45
CA PHE A 47 -3.04 -4.07 -8.38
C PHE A 47 -3.05 -4.85 -9.70
N GLU A 48 -3.23 -4.13 -10.83
CA GLU A 48 -3.25 -4.76 -12.15
C GLU A 48 -1.88 -5.31 -12.54
N GLU A 49 -0.79 -4.61 -12.21
CA GLU A 49 0.57 -5.11 -12.44
C GLU A 49 0.87 -6.34 -11.59
N ASP A 50 0.47 -6.34 -10.32
CA ASP A 50 0.56 -7.52 -9.46
C ASP A 50 -0.25 -8.70 -10.04
N LEU A 51 -1.48 -8.46 -10.51
CA LEU A 51 -2.31 -9.50 -11.11
C LEU A 51 -1.69 -10.05 -12.40
N ARG A 52 -1.14 -9.16 -13.24
CA ARG A 52 -0.39 -9.52 -14.44
C ARG A 52 0.82 -10.39 -14.08
N PHE A 53 1.63 -9.95 -13.13
CA PHE A 53 2.79 -10.70 -12.63
C PHE A 53 2.39 -12.11 -12.15
N MET A 54 1.32 -12.22 -11.37
CA MET A 54 0.85 -13.49 -10.82
C MET A 54 0.34 -14.47 -11.90
N ASN A 55 -0.11 -13.96 -13.05
CA ASN A 55 -0.68 -14.73 -14.15
C ASN A 55 0.32 -15.05 -15.26
N GLU A 56 1.21 -14.12 -15.59
CA GLU A 56 2.03 -14.17 -16.80
C GLU A 56 3.48 -14.57 -16.51
N ASP A 57 4.07 -14.05 -15.44
CA ASP A 57 5.47 -14.28 -15.09
C ASP A 57 5.67 -15.65 -14.44
N GLU A 58 6.73 -16.35 -14.86
CA GLU A 58 7.08 -17.67 -14.32
C GLU A 58 7.37 -17.64 -12.81
N GLU A 59 7.84 -16.52 -12.29
CA GLU A 59 8.03 -16.32 -10.85
C GLU A 59 6.68 -16.11 -10.13
N GLY A 60 5.82 -15.24 -10.65
CA GLY A 60 4.49 -14.99 -10.07
C GLY A 60 3.59 -16.23 -10.09
N LYS A 61 3.69 -17.07 -11.13
CA LYS A 61 2.99 -18.37 -11.20
C LYS A 61 3.35 -19.30 -10.02
N LYS A 62 4.55 -19.20 -9.45
CA LYS A 62 5.00 -20.01 -8.30
C LYS A 62 4.41 -19.56 -6.96
N ASN A 63 3.97 -18.31 -6.82
CA ASN A 63 3.45 -17.77 -5.56
C ASN A 63 2.10 -18.38 -5.15
N LEU A 64 1.29 -18.80 -6.12
CA LEU A 64 -0.03 -19.42 -5.90
C LEU A 64 -0.16 -20.68 -6.76
N PRO A 65 0.63 -21.74 -6.48
CA PRO A 65 0.77 -22.90 -7.37
C PRO A 65 -0.50 -23.74 -7.42
N HIS A 66 -1.39 -23.59 -6.44
CA HIS A 66 -2.67 -24.31 -6.36
C HIS A 66 -3.82 -23.64 -7.12
N TYR A 67 -3.63 -22.41 -7.62
CA TYR A 67 -4.65 -21.70 -8.37
C TYR A 67 -4.47 -21.92 -9.88
N ALA A 68 -5.54 -22.35 -10.55
CA ALA A 68 -5.56 -22.39 -12.01
C ALA A 68 -5.38 -20.98 -12.58
N ARG A 69 -4.64 -20.89 -13.71
CA ARG A 69 -4.39 -19.64 -14.40
C ARG A 69 -5.32 -19.49 -15.61
N PRO A 70 -5.80 -18.26 -15.91
CA PRO A 70 -5.55 -17.01 -15.17
C PRO A 70 -6.37 -16.93 -13.86
N ILE A 71 -5.77 -16.39 -12.80
CA ILE A 71 -6.48 -15.93 -11.60
C ILE A 71 -7.32 -14.72 -12.00
N SER A 72 -8.61 -14.74 -11.64
CA SER A 72 -9.49 -13.59 -11.88
C SER A 72 -9.16 -12.43 -10.95
N ARG A 73 -9.49 -11.22 -11.38
CA ARG A 73 -9.36 -10.00 -10.58
C ARG A 73 -10.04 -10.11 -9.22
N GLU A 74 -11.26 -10.66 -9.16
CA GLU A 74 -12.03 -10.83 -7.93
C GLU A 74 -11.37 -11.84 -6.99
N THR A 75 -10.80 -12.92 -7.56
CA THR A 75 -10.09 -13.94 -6.80
C THR A 75 -8.81 -13.34 -6.21
N TYR A 76 -8.04 -12.61 -7.01
CA TYR A 76 -6.81 -12.00 -6.53
C TYR A 76 -7.07 -10.89 -5.50
N HIS A 77 -8.10 -10.05 -5.73
CA HIS A 77 -8.55 -9.06 -4.76
C HIS A 77 -8.93 -9.71 -3.42
N SER A 78 -9.69 -10.79 -3.45
CA SER A 78 -10.05 -11.55 -2.25
C SER A 78 -8.82 -12.15 -1.56
N LEU A 79 -7.82 -12.61 -2.32
CA LEU A 79 -6.58 -13.13 -1.76
C LEU A 79 -5.73 -12.06 -1.10
N LEU A 80 -5.69 -10.85 -1.65
CA LEU A 80 -4.86 -9.76 -1.15
C LEU A 80 -5.56 -8.99 -0.02
N PHE A 81 -6.86 -8.71 -0.17
CA PHE A 81 -7.64 -7.82 0.70
C PHE A 81 -8.78 -8.52 1.47
N GLY A 82 -8.97 -9.83 1.27
CA GLY A 82 -10.04 -10.59 1.92
C GLY A 82 -9.90 -10.71 3.44
N ALA A 83 -10.90 -11.36 4.04
CA ALA A 83 -11.00 -11.51 5.48
C ALA A 83 -9.75 -12.19 6.07
N GLY A 84 -9.11 -11.51 7.03
CA GLY A 84 -7.90 -11.98 7.70
C GLY A 84 -6.59 -11.41 7.13
N ASN A 85 -6.63 -10.72 5.99
CA ASN A 85 -5.45 -10.03 5.45
C ASN A 85 -5.21 -8.68 6.12
N CYS A 86 -3.93 -8.31 6.18
CA CYS A 86 -3.48 -7.05 6.78
C CYS A 86 -3.32 -5.91 5.76
N PHE A 87 -3.56 -6.16 4.47
CA PHE A 87 -3.26 -5.22 3.38
C PHE A 87 -4.35 -4.17 3.11
N GLY A 88 -5.40 -4.09 3.94
CA GLY A 88 -6.43 -3.06 3.75
C GLY A 88 -7.16 -3.24 2.42
N GLU A 89 -7.05 -2.27 1.53
CA GLU A 89 -7.68 -2.23 0.19
C GLU A 89 -6.87 -1.30 -0.74
N ILE A 90 -7.24 -1.20 -2.02
CA ILE A 90 -6.75 -0.13 -2.91
C ILE A 90 -7.01 1.25 -2.25
N GLY A 91 -6.03 2.14 -2.33
CA GLY A 91 -6.02 3.42 -1.63
C GLY A 91 -5.63 3.32 -0.16
N THR A 92 -4.92 2.26 0.22
CA THR A 92 -4.35 2.14 1.58
C THR A 92 -2.84 2.09 1.57
N ALA A 93 -2.26 2.66 2.63
CA ALA A 93 -0.88 2.44 2.99
C ALA A 93 -0.84 1.45 4.16
N CYS A 94 -0.01 0.41 4.05
CA CYS A 94 0.13 -0.62 5.07
C CYS A 94 1.59 -0.71 5.53
N PHE A 95 1.81 -0.51 6.83
CA PHE A 95 3.14 -0.60 7.43
C PHE A 95 3.14 -1.54 8.62
N LYS A 96 4.10 -2.46 8.67
CA LYS A 96 4.33 -3.28 9.85
C LYS A 96 4.93 -2.39 10.95
N ILE A 97 4.24 -2.24 12.06
CA ILE A 97 4.66 -1.38 13.18
C ILE A 97 5.24 -2.16 14.36
N SER A 98 5.05 -3.48 14.36
CA SER A 98 5.63 -4.39 15.37
C SER A 98 7.13 -4.65 15.20
N CYS A 99 7.64 -4.48 13.98
CA CYS A 99 9.05 -4.52 13.63
C CYS A 99 9.18 -3.75 12.33
N VAL A 100 9.87 -2.62 12.37
CA VAL A 100 10.04 -1.72 11.24
C VAL A 100 11.42 -1.94 10.65
N ASP A 101 11.49 -2.23 9.35
CA ASP A 101 12.76 -2.33 8.66
C ASP A 101 13.32 -0.93 8.41
N GLU A 102 14.64 -0.78 8.45
CA GLU A 102 15.30 0.53 8.29
C GLU A 102 15.01 1.16 6.92
N LYS A 103 14.84 0.33 5.88
CA LYS A 103 14.39 0.74 4.54
C LYS A 103 13.01 1.39 4.53
N ASP A 104 12.13 1.01 5.46
CA ASP A 104 10.76 1.53 5.52
C ASP A 104 10.70 2.88 6.25
N MET A 105 11.74 3.23 7.01
CA MET A 105 11.76 4.43 7.85
C MET A 105 11.65 5.72 7.05
N GLN A 106 12.16 5.76 5.82
CA GLN A 106 12.01 6.94 4.96
C GLN A 106 10.54 7.20 4.60
N TYR A 107 9.82 6.15 4.20
CA TYR A 107 8.39 6.23 3.88
C TYR A 107 7.56 6.54 5.12
N ILE A 108 7.90 5.93 6.25
CA ILE A 108 7.22 6.18 7.54
C ILE A 108 7.40 7.64 7.94
N ARG A 109 8.62 8.20 7.87
CA ARG A 109 8.87 9.61 8.21
C ARG A 109 8.12 10.56 7.29
N ALA A 110 8.16 10.32 5.97
CA ALA A 110 7.42 11.12 5.00
C ALA A 110 5.91 11.07 5.24
N LEU A 111 5.35 9.88 5.44
CA LEU A 111 3.92 9.71 5.69
C LEU A 111 3.50 10.33 7.03
N LYS A 112 4.33 10.24 8.07
CA LYS A 112 4.09 10.93 9.35
C LYS A 112 4.09 12.45 9.19
N ALA A 113 5.01 13.00 8.39
CA ALA A 113 5.05 14.43 8.12
C ALA A 113 3.81 14.88 7.31
N PHE A 114 3.43 14.11 6.28
CA PHE A 114 2.22 14.32 5.50
C PHE A 114 0.97 14.33 6.39
N ILE A 115 0.77 13.31 7.22
CA ILE A 115 -0.42 13.19 8.10
C ILE A 115 -0.50 14.34 9.11
N LYS A 116 0.63 14.93 9.50
CA LYS A 116 0.66 16.11 10.39
C LYS A 116 0.33 17.41 9.66
N ASN A 117 0.49 17.47 8.33
CA ASN A 117 0.07 18.63 7.53
C ASN A 117 -1.47 18.73 7.55
N PRO A 118 -2.06 19.90 7.88
CA PRO A 118 -3.50 20.12 7.83
C PRO A 118 -4.18 19.73 6.51
N GLU A 119 -3.49 19.88 5.38
CA GLU A 119 -4.02 19.54 4.05
C GLU A 119 -4.27 18.04 3.90
N SER A 120 -3.48 17.18 4.56
CA SER A 120 -3.69 15.73 4.54
C SER A 120 -5.07 15.30 5.06
N LYS A 121 -5.74 16.16 5.84
CA LYS A 121 -7.09 15.90 6.34
C LYS A 121 -8.14 15.81 5.25
N THR A 122 -7.89 16.36 4.06
CA THR A 122 -8.79 16.21 2.91
C THR A 122 -8.67 14.80 2.32
N TYR A 123 -7.47 14.21 2.36
CA TYR A 123 -7.14 12.91 1.77
C TYR A 123 -7.36 11.72 2.71
N ILE A 124 -6.96 11.82 3.98
CA ILE A 124 -6.92 10.67 4.91
C ILE A 124 -8.28 10.45 5.59
N ASN A 125 -8.72 9.18 5.62
CA ASN A 125 -9.84 8.71 6.42
C ASN A 125 -9.37 8.23 7.79
N PHE A 126 -9.23 9.16 8.72
CA PHE A 126 -8.79 8.88 10.09
C PHE A 126 -9.71 7.93 10.85
N LYS A 127 -11.01 7.90 10.53
CA LYS A 127 -11.98 7.03 11.20
C LYS A 127 -11.84 5.57 10.77
N LYS A 128 -11.55 5.33 9.48
CA LYS A 128 -11.35 3.97 8.93
C LYS A 128 -9.94 3.43 9.20
N SER A 129 -8.96 4.33 9.38
CA SER A 129 -7.56 3.97 9.63
C SER A 129 -7.36 3.23 10.96
N LYS A 130 -6.46 2.24 10.96
CA LYS A 130 -6.17 1.35 12.09
C LYS A 130 -4.74 1.56 12.58
N HIS A 131 -4.55 1.52 13.91
CA HIS A 131 -3.24 1.68 14.58
C HIS A 131 -2.48 2.97 14.21
N LEU A 132 -3.20 4.02 13.79
CA LEU A 132 -2.58 5.26 13.35
C LEU A 132 -1.81 5.98 14.47
N GLN A 133 -2.32 5.96 15.71
CA GLN A 133 -1.61 6.56 16.84
C GLN A 133 -0.29 5.85 17.13
N ASP A 134 -0.27 4.53 17.04
CA ASP A 134 0.93 3.73 17.22
C ASP A 134 1.95 4.02 16.10
N PHE A 135 1.48 4.09 14.85
CA PHE A 135 2.29 4.52 13.71
C PHE A 135 2.94 5.89 13.90
N LEU A 136 2.16 6.89 14.35
CA LEU A 136 2.66 8.23 14.59
C LEU A 136 3.69 8.30 15.74
N ARG A 137 3.70 7.32 16.64
CA ARG A 137 4.62 7.21 17.79
C ARG A 137 5.91 6.44 17.49
N LEU A 138 6.01 5.75 16.35
CA LEU A 138 7.24 5.07 15.93
C LEU A 138 8.43 6.04 15.96
N LYS A 139 9.55 5.65 16.55
CA LYS A 139 10.75 6.48 16.69
C LYS A 139 11.65 6.35 15.47
#